data_AF-A0A1A8DCJ2-F1
#
_entry.id   AF-A0A1A8DCJ2-F1
#
_cell.length_a   1.000
_cell.length_b   1.000
_cell.length_c   1.000
_cell.angle_alpha   90.00
_cell.angle_beta   90.00
_cell.angle_gamma   90.00
#
_symmetry.space_group_name_H-M   'P 1'
#
loop_
_entity.id
_entity.type
_entity.pdbx_description
1 polymer ?
#
loop_
_entity_poly.entity_id
_entity_poly.type
_entity_poly.pdbx_seq_one_letter_code
_entity_poly.pdbx_strand_id
1 'polypeptide(L)'
;EFTLQYEDPDFDGQLTCLHDIQELLEKSTLKIVRSESDASSCASSDTDILPHVPLAQRLKCWPDTFPVPTFSYEVEHVLEKGNKAYEMSGKQLKLTRAQKHNILETMASVM
;
A
#
# COMPACT_ATOMS: atom_id res chain seq x y z
N GLU A 1 4.34 -7.72 -15.06
CA GLU A 1 4.23 -8.85 -16.02
C GLU A 1 3.05 -9.71 -15.61
N PHE A 2 2.21 -10.12 -16.56
CA PHE A 2 1.10 -11.03 -16.32
C PHE A 2 1.05 -12.10 -17.40
N THR A 3 0.64 -13.30 -17.03
CA THR A 3 0.40 -14.41 -17.95
C THR A 3 -1.08 -14.76 -17.95
N LEU A 4 -1.58 -15.20 -19.10
CA LEU A 4 -2.94 -15.71 -19.26
C LEU A 4 -2.89 -17.24 -19.24
N GLN A 5 -3.81 -17.86 -18.51
CA GLN A 5 -3.99 -19.31 -18.48
C GLN A 5 -5.43 -19.66 -18.85
N TYR A 6 -5.61 -20.77 -19.55
CA TYR A 6 -6.93 -21.32 -19.89
C TYR A 6 -7.02 -22.79 -19.49
N GLU A 7 -8.23 -23.29 -19.36
CA GLU A 7 -8.51 -24.70 -19.15
C GLU A 7 -8.40 -25.45 -20.48
N ASP A 8 -7.38 -26.29 -20.61
CA ASP A 8 -7.12 -27.03 -21.84
C ASP A 8 -7.89 -28.36 -21.84
N PRO A 9 -8.87 -28.55 -22.75
CA PRO A 9 -9.65 -29.78 -22.84
C PRO A 9 -8.80 -31.00 -23.25
N ASP A 10 -7.68 -30.79 -23.93
CA ASP A 10 -6.77 -31.86 -24.33
C ASP A 10 -5.88 -32.33 -23.16
N PHE A 11 -5.84 -31.56 -22.08
CA PHE A 11 -5.07 -31.84 -20.85
C PHE A 11 -5.98 -32.01 -19.63
N ASP A 12 -7.10 -32.72 -19.77
CA ASP A 12 -8.03 -33.04 -18.68
C ASP A 12 -8.51 -31.82 -17.88
N GLY A 13 -8.59 -30.64 -18.52
CA GLY A 13 -8.98 -29.39 -17.87
C GLY A 13 -7.88 -28.78 -16.98
N GLN A 14 -6.61 -29.11 -17.21
CA GLN A 14 -5.51 -28.45 -16.52
C GLN A 14 -5.32 -27.00 -17.02
N LEU A 15 -4.93 -26.10 -16.13
CA LEU A 15 -4.60 -24.72 -16.47
C LEU A 15 -3.23 -24.63 -17.14
N THR A 16 -3.22 -24.20 -18.40
CA THR A 16 -2.02 -24.03 -19.22
C THR A 16 -1.90 -22.58 -19.69
N CYS A 17 -0.66 -22.11 -19.90
CA CYS A 17 -0.41 -20.76 -20.41
C CYS A 17 -0.95 -20.61 -21.85
N LEU A 18 -1.73 -19.56 -22.08
CA LEU A 18 -2.26 -19.21 -23.38
C LEU A 18 -1.18 -18.57 -24.25
N HIS A 19 -0.82 -19.22 -25.36
CA HIS A 19 0.17 -18.70 -26.32
C HIS A 19 -0.50 -18.17 -27.58
N ASP A 20 -1.59 -18.79 -28.03
CA ASP A 20 -2.39 -18.36 -29.17
C ASP A 20 -3.88 -18.33 -28.82
N ILE A 21 -4.57 -17.25 -29.20
CA ILE A 21 -6.02 -17.11 -28.98
C ILE A 21 -6.85 -18.13 -29.77
N GLN A 22 -6.29 -18.73 -30.83
CA GLN A 22 -6.96 -19.80 -31.59
C GLN A 22 -7.11 -21.11 -30.79
N GLU A 23 -6.37 -21.28 -29.69
CA GLU A 23 -6.49 -22.43 -28.76
C GLU A 23 -7.77 -22.38 -27.93
N LEU A 24 -8.44 -21.21 -27.91
CA LEU A 24 -9.63 -20.98 -27.11
C LEU A 24 -10.90 -21.45 -27.82
N LEU A 25 -11.72 -22.22 -27.10
CA LEU A 25 -13.10 -22.46 -27.47
C LEU A 25 -13.92 -21.15 -27.36
N GLU A 26 -15.04 -21.09 -28.07
CA GLU A 26 -15.93 -19.91 -28.16
C GLU A 26 -16.41 -19.37 -26.79
N LYS A 27 -16.38 -20.21 -25.74
CA LYS A 27 -16.71 -19.85 -24.34
C LYS A 27 -15.69 -20.44 -23.37
N SER A 28 -14.46 -19.98 -23.45
CA SER A 28 -13.37 -20.37 -22.55
C SER A 28 -13.25 -19.41 -21.36
N THR A 29 -12.91 -19.94 -20.18
CA THR A 29 -12.62 -19.14 -18.99
C THR A 29 -11.12 -18.89 -18.91
N LEU A 30 -10.72 -17.63 -18.76
CA LEU A 30 -9.33 -17.24 -18.64
C LEU A 30 -8.98 -16.85 -17.20
N LYS A 31 -7.84 -17.34 -16.73
CA LYS A 31 -7.21 -16.95 -15.47
C LYS A 31 -6.03 -16.04 -15.76
N ILE A 32 -6.06 -14.83 -15.20
CA ILE A 32 -4.95 -13.89 -15.26
C ILE A 32 -4.05 -14.14 -14.06
N VAL A 33 -2.78 -14.50 -14.28
CA VAL A 33 -1.78 -14.68 -13.23
C VAL A 33 -0.79 -13.53 -13.31
N ARG A 34 -0.64 -12.77 -12.24
CA ARG A 34 0.36 -11.68 -12.16
C ARG A 34 1.61 -12.21 -11.47
N SER A 35 2.79 -11.91 -12.00
CA SER A 35 4.06 -12.27 -11.36
C SER A 35 4.21 -11.51 -10.04
N GLU A 36 4.61 -12.23 -8.99
CA GLU A 36 4.71 -11.75 -7.61
C GLU A 36 5.77 -10.64 -7.39
N SER A 37 6.51 -10.24 -8.44
CA SER A 37 7.41 -9.08 -8.39
C SER A 37 6.70 -7.75 -8.17
N ASP A 38 5.36 -7.71 -8.19
CA ASP A 38 4.54 -6.61 -7.66
C ASP A 38 4.25 -6.77 -6.15
N ALA A 39 5.13 -7.43 -5.39
CA ALA A 39 5.10 -7.39 -3.91
C ALA A 39 5.18 -5.95 -3.35
N SER A 40 5.47 -4.96 -4.20
CA SER A 40 5.14 -3.55 -3.95
C SER A 40 3.64 -3.31 -4.19
N SER A 41 2.80 -3.87 -3.32
CA SER A 41 1.37 -3.56 -3.30
C SER A 41 1.16 -2.11 -2.84
N CYS A 42 1.31 -1.17 -3.76
CA CYS A 42 0.88 0.22 -3.60
C CYS A 42 -0.33 0.58 -4.47
N ALA A 43 -0.76 -0.32 -5.37
CA ALA A 43 -1.96 -0.12 -6.16
C ALA A 43 -3.19 -0.70 -5.44
N SER A 44 -3.78 0.09 -4.55
CA SER A 44 -5.17 -0.16 -4.13
C SER A 44 -6.05 -0.17 -5.39
N SER A 45 -6.70 -1.29 -5.67
CA SER A 45 -7.56 -1.47 -6.86
C SER A 45 -8.81 -0.58 -6.86
N ASP A 46 -9.05 0.17 -5.78
CA ASP A 46 -10.30 0.87 -5.49
C ASP A 46 -10.21 2.41 -5.64
N THR A 47 -9.20 2.91 -6.37
CA THR A 47 -9.05 4.36 -6.57
C THR A 47 -9.23 4.74 -8.04
N ASP A 48 -10.12 5.72 -8.27
CA ASP A 48 -10.34 6.34 -9.58
C ASP A 48 -9.01 6.85 -10.16
N ILE A 49 -8.62 6.30 -11.31
CA ILE A 49 -7.37 6.68 -11.97
C ILE A 49 -7.56 8.07 -12.58
N LEU A 50 -7.04 9.09 -11.89
CA LEU A 50 -6.97 10.44 -12.44
C LEU A 50 -6.01 10.44 -13.64
N PRO A 51 -6.47 10.79 -14.86
CA PRO A 51 -5.68 10.66 -16.10
C PRO A 51 -4.49 11.63 -16.18
N HIS A 52 -4.40 12.60 -15.26
CA HIS A 52 -3.41 13.68 -15.31
C HIS A 52 -2.19 13.47 -14.41
N VAL A 53 -2.11 12.39 -13.63
CA VAL A 53 -0.97 12.14 -12.74
C VAL A 53 0.05 11.22 -13.43
N PRO A 54 1.30 11.69 -13.65
CA PRO A 54 2.37 10.87 -14.19
C PRO A 54 2.50 9.53 -13.47
N LEU A 55 2.60 8.43 -14.23
CA LEU A 55 2.78 7.08 -13.69
C LEU A 55 3.91 6.99 -12.67
N ALA A 56 5.02 7.69 -12.90
CA ALA A 56 6.17 7.73 -12.00
C ALA A 56 5.85 8.31 -10.60
N GLN A 57 4.90 9.24 -10.49
CA GLN A 57 4.43 9.75 -9.20
C GLN A 57 3.46 8.77 -8.52
N ARG A 58 2.68 7.99 -9.30
CA ARG A 58 1.78 6.94 -8.80
C ARG A 58 2.52 5.69 -8.30
N LEU A 59 3.74 5.47 -8.79
CA LEU A 59 4.63 4.38 -8.35
C LEU A 59 5.48 4.74 -7.14
N LYS A 60 5.35 5.96 -6.59
CA LYS A 60 6.01 6.30 -5.33
C LYS A 60 5.38 5.47 -4.22
N CYS A 61 6.11 4.44 -3.80
CA CYS A 61 5.78 3.67 -2.62
C CYS A 61 5.88 4.58 -1.38
N TRP A 62 5.18 4.20 -0.32
CA TRP A 62 5.48 4.75 1.00
C TRP A 62 6.96 4.51 1.30
N PRO A 63 7.66 5.49 1.90
CA PRO A 63 9.05 5.29 2.28
C PRO A 63 9.15 4.15 3.31
N ASP A 64 10.14 3.27 3.14
CA ASP A 64 10.40 2.17 4.08
C ASP A 64 10.69 2.66 5.49
N THR A 65 11.24 3.88 5.60
CA THR A 65 11.49 4.58 6.86
C THR A 65 10.86 5.96 6.78
N PHE A 66 9.94 6.23 7.69
CA PHE A 66 9.34 7.55 7.85
C PHE A 66 10.14 8.34 8.89
N PRO A 67 10.90 9.37 8.50
CA PRO A 67 11.71 10.12 9.44
C PRO A 67 10.80 10.92 10.39
N VAL A 68 10.81 10.56 11.67
CA VAL A 68 10.13 11.32 12.71
C VAL A 68 11.08 12.42 13.19
N PRO A 69 10.69 13.71 13.10
CA PRO A 69 11.51 14.82 13.57
C PRO A 69 11.58 14.84 15.10
N THR A 70 12.57 15.54 15.63
CA THR A 70 12.59 15.87 17.06
C THR A 70 11.62 17.01 17.32
N PHE A 71 10.72 16.82 18.28
CA PHE A 71 9.77 17.84 18.69
C PHE A 71 10.37 18.76 19.76
N SER A 72 9.62 19.80 20.13
CA SER A 72 9.97 20.60 21.30
C SER A 72 10.01 19.73 22.56
N TYR A 73 10.86 20.11 23.53
CA TYR A 73 11.02 19.37 24.78
C TYR A 73 9.69 19.07 25.48
N GLU A 74 8.76 20.03 25.48
CA GLU A 74 7.44 19.86 26.09
C GLU A 74 6.63 18.77 25.38
N VAL A 75 6.61 18.79 24.04
CA VAL A 75 5.89 17.79 23.24
C VAL A 75 6.52 16.41 23.43
N GLU A 76 7.84 16.30 23.36
CA GLU A 76 8.55 15.04 23.58
C GLU A 76 8.23 14.44 24.95
N HIS A 77 8.23 15.26 25.99
CA HIS A 77 7.90 14.80 27.34
C HIS A 77 6.45 14.28 27.44
N VAL A 78 5.51 14.94 26.78
CA VAL A 78 4.10 14.51 26.72
C VAL A 78 3.96 13.20 25.94
N LEU A 79 4.66 13.06 24.80
CA LEU A 79 4.65 11.85 23.99
C LEU A 79 5.28 10.67 24.76
N GLU A 80 6.42 10.87 25.42
CA GLU A 80 7.09 9.85 26.24
C GLU A 80 6.16 9.34 27.35
N LYS A 81 5.53 10.27 28.09
CA LYS A 81 4.56 9.92 29.14
C LYS A 81 3.34 9.17 28.57
N GLY A 82 2.88 9.58 27.39
CA GLY A 82 1.79 8.93 26.67
C GLY A 82 2.12 7.49 26.29
N ASN A 83 3.32 7.27 25.73
CA ASN A 83 3.80 5.95 25.32
C ASN A 83 3.90 5.01 26.53
N LYS A 84 4.51 5.46 27.63
CA LYS A 84 4.58 4.68 28.89
C LYS A 84 3.19 4.31 29.41
N ALA A 85 2.24 5.25 29.38
CA ALA A 85 0.87 4.99 29.83
C ALA A 85 0.14 4.00 28.91
N TYR A 86 0.39 4.06 27.60
CA TYR A 86 -0.16 3.13 26.63
C TYR A 86 0.41 1.71 26.83
N GLU A 87 1.72 1.57 27.01
CA GLU A 87 2.37 0.28 27.28
C GLU A 87 1.84 -0.36 28.58
N MET A 88 1.64 0.44 29.64
CA MET A 88 1.18 -0.08 30.93
C MET A 88 -0.32 -0.40 30.98
N SER A 89 -1.16 0.34 30.27
CA SER A 89 -2.63 0.29 30.48
C SER A 89 -3.48 0.30 29.21
N GLY A 90 -2.86 0.38 28.02
CA GLY A 90 -3.55 0.58 26.74
C GLY A 90 -4.22 1.96 26.61
N LYS A 91 -4.01 2.87 27.57
CA LYS A 91 -4.63 4.19 27.56
C LYS A 91 -4.07 5.05 26.45
N GLN A 92 -4.94 5.51 25.55
CA GLN A 92 -4.56 6.41 24.48
C GLN A 92 -4.21 7.82 25.00
N LEU A 93 -3.17 8.40 24.39
CA LEU A 93 -2.77 9.78 24.64
C LEU A 93 -3.79 10.76 24.05
N LYS A 94 -4.30 11.66 24.89
CA LYS A 94 -5.18 12.76 24.46
C LYS A 94 -4.40 14.06 24.42
N LEU A 95 -4.18 14.58 23.22
CA LEU A 95 -3.51 15.85 22.98
C LEU A 95 -4.50 17.00 22.80
N THR A 96 -4.13 18.19 23.25
CA THR A 96 -4.87 19.42 22.95
C THR A 96 -4.77 19.79 21.47
N ARG A 97 -5.68 20.65 20.98
CA ARG A 97 -5.61 21.16 19.60
C ARG A 97 -4.27 21.83 19.30
N ALA A 98 -3.74 22.59 20.25
CA ALA A 98 -2.46 23.30 20.10
C ALA A 98 -1.27 22.33 20.00
N GLN A 99 -1.22 21.30 20.85
CA GLN A 99 -0.17 20.27 20.79
C GLN A 99 -0.21 19.51 19.47
N LYS A 100 -1.41 19.11 19.01
CA LYS A 100 -1.57 18.48 17.69
C LYS A 100 -1.05 19.37 16.56
N HIS A 101 -1.41 20.65 16.59
CA HIS A 101 -0.95 21.60 15.57
C HIS A 101 0.58 21.72 15.58
N ASN A 102 1.21 21.90 16.75
CA ASN A 102 2.67 22.01 16.85
C ASN A 102 3.39 20.75 16.33
N ILE A 103 2.88 19.55 16.64
CA ILE A 103 3.40 18.29 16.11
C ILE A 103 3.31 18.30 14.58
N LEU A 104 2.14 18.59 14.02
CA LEU A 104 1.92 18.57 12.56
C LEU A 104 2.78 19.61 11.82
N GLU A 105 2.95 20.82 12.36
CA GLU A 105 3.85 21.83 11.79
C GLU A 105 5.31 21.33 11.77
N THR A 106 5.75 20.69 12.85
CA THR A 106 7.11 20.13 12.95
C THR A 106 7.31 19.00 11.94
N MET A 107 6.32 18.11 11.79
CA MET A 107 6.33 17.06 10.77
C MET A 107 6.44 17.63 9.35
N ALA A 108 5.63 18.66 9.05
CA ALA A 108 5.60 19.29 7.74
C ALA A 108 6.91 20.01 7.41
N SER A 109 7.64 20.51 8.41
CA SER A 109 8.92 21.19 8.20
C SER A 109 10.06 20.26 7.80
N VAL A 110 9.96 18.96 8.05
CA VAL A 110 11.04 17.98 7.81
C VAL A 110 10.78 17.13 6.55
N MET A 111 9.63 17.32 5.89
CA MET A 111 9.20 16.62 4.68
C MET A 111 9.31 17.45 3.42
#